data_AF-H0ENE7-F1
#
_entry.id   AF-H0ENE7-F1
#
_cell.length_a   1.000
_cell.length_b   1.000
_cell.length_c   1.000
_cell.angle_alpha   90.00
_cell.angle_beta   90.00
_cell.angle_gamma   90.00
#
_symmetry.space_group_name_H-M   'P 1'
#
loop_
_entity.id
_entity.type
_entity.pdbx_description
1 polymer ?
#
loop_
_entity_poly.entity_id
_entity_poly.type
_entity_poly.pdbx_seq_one_letter_code
_entity_poly.pdbx_strand_id
1 'polypeptide(L)'
;MVLKQVVEESLDPNAYAVVNGAIPETNALLNEKWDKIFYTGGATVGTIIAKKAAETLTPKEILPAFIEQLKIAMAEFFPKGQKLSPDFARIVNNRHFHRIKKMVDDSKGKILIGGEMDESENFIEITVVQVNDTKDSMIVDESFGPLIPILAVDSVEEAIKNANEVHSTPLGLYAFGSKAETNKILNEVTSGGASINDAFFHGSIPTLAFGGVGDSGQGAYRGKASFETFTHRRSVTTTPGWMEKMLAVRYPPYGDAKLKQFRKMSEKKPNFDREGREIKGVAYWLSFLGALGSEGPQGALFRLAILEKVEKLQQCNKCGNAKLGAGSGFWDAFLPDLIWRRRE
;
A
#
# COMPACT_ATOMS: atom_id res chain seq x y z
N MET A 1 10.19 34.14 9.87
CA MET A 1 9.80 32.76 9.46
C MET A 1 8.29 32.74 9.29
N VAL A 2 7.80 32.72 8.04
CA VAL A 2 6.36 32.88 7.74
C VAL A 2 5.51 31.79 8.40
N LEU A 3 5.94 30.53 8.33
CA LEU A 3 5.21 29.41 8.94
C LEU A 3 5.00 29.57 10.46
N LYS A 4 6.02 30.03 11.20
CA LYS A 4 5.91 30.29 12.63
C LYS A 4 4.85 31.35 12.92
N GLN A 5 4.90 32.47 12.21
CA GLN A 5 3.92 33.55 12.34
C GLN A 5 2.50 33.04 12.08
N VAL A 6 2.26 32.36 10.95
CA VAL A 6 0.93 31.84 10.59
C VAL A 6 0.39 30.86 11.64
N VAL A 7 1.22 29.99 12.21
CA VAL A 7 0.80 29.08 13.29
C VAL A 7 0.47 29.84 14.58
N GLU A 8 1.33 30.76 15.03
CA GLU A 8 1.13 31.52 16.27
C GLU A 8 -0.05 32.52 16.19
N GLU A 9 -0.40 33.00 14.99
CA GLU A 9 -1.55 33.86 14.74
C GLU A 9 -2.88 33.08 14.56
N SER A 10 -2.83 31.80 14.15
CA SER A 10 -4.03 31.07 13.69
C SER A 10 -4.42 29.84 14.52
N LEU A 11 -3.53 29.30 15.38
CA LEU A 11 -3.76 28.05 16.11
C LEU A 11 -3.55 28.23 17.62
N ASP A 12 -4.14 27.35 18.42
CA ASP A 12 -3.98 27.37 19.89
C ASP A 12 -2.52 27.08 20.28
N PRO A 13 -1.79 28.02 20.91
CA PRO A 13 -0.39 27.85 21.28
C PRO A 13 -0.15 26.77 22.35
N ASN A 14 -1.20 26.28 23.02
CA ASN A 14 -1.13 25.16 23.96
C ASN A 14 -1.17 23.80 23.24
N ALA A 15 -1.65 23.76 21.98
CA ALA A 15 -1.78 22.55 21.16
C ALA A 15 -0.79 22.52 19.98
N TYR A 16 -0.34 23.67 19.50
CA TYR A 16 0.56 23.80 18.34
C TYR A 16 1.70 24.78 18.65
N ALA A 17 2.95 24.33 18.45
CA ALA A 17 4.15 25.14 18.65
C ALA A 17 5.12 25.00 17.48
N VAL A 18 5.81 26.08 17.13
CA VAL A 18 6.86 26.09 16.09
C VAL A 18 8.20 26.50 16.70
N VAL A 19 9.06 25.49 16.89
CA VAL A 19 10.45 25.66 17.30
C VAL A 19 11.31 25.78 16.04
N ASN A 20 11.96 26.94 15.86
CA ASN A 20 12.96 27.12 14.82
C ASN A 20 14.34 26.78 15.40
N GLY A 21 15.16 26.06 14.64
CA GLY A 21 16.53 25.73 15.01
C GLY A 21 17.21 24.83 13.98
N ALA A 22 18.40 24.35 14.34
CA ALA A 22 19.20 23.41 13.57
C ALA A 22 19.42 22.14 14.40
N ILE A 23 20.61 21.54 14.29
CA ILE A 23 20.97 20.30 15.00
C ILE A 23 20.86 20.42 16.53
N PRO A 24 21.29 21.51 17.21
CA PRO A 24 21.20 21.61 18.67
C PRO A 24 19.76 21.55 19.19
N GLU A 25 18.86 22.34 18.59
CA GLU A 25 17.45 22.42 18.98
C GLU A 25 16.70 21.14 18.58
N THR A 26 17.02 20.56 17.42
CA THR A 26 16.50 19.24 17.01
C THR A 26 16.90 18.16 18.02
N ASN A 27 18.16 18.13 18.47
CA ASN A 27 18.63 17.18 19.47
C ASN A 27 17.98 17.42 20.84
N ALA A 28 17.76 18.68 21.24
CA ALA A 28 17.03 19.01 22.46
C ALA A 28 15.59 18.47 22.41
N LEU A 29 14.87 18.72 21.30
CA LEU A 29 13.54 18.16 21.07
C LEU A 29 13.54 16.63 21.08
N LEU A 30 14.51 15.97 20.44
CA LEU A 30 14.59 14.50 20.38
C LEU A 30 14.88 13.84 21.74
N ASN A 31 15.33 14.59 22.75
CA ASN A 31 15.49 14.11 24.13
C ASN A 31 14.19 14.22 24.96
N GLU A 32 13.21 15.01 24.51
CA GLU A 32 11.91 15.16 25.19
C GLU A 32 10.98 13.97 24.93
N LYS A 33 10.03 13.74 25.85
CA LYS A 33 9.12 12.59 25.79
C LYS A 33 7.92 12.84 24.87
N TRP A 34 8.08 12.52 23.58
CA TRP A 34 6.98 12.50 22.60
C TRP A 34 6.27 11.15 22.55
N ASP A 35 4.94 11.16 22.55
CA ASP A 35 4.15 9.93 22.29
C ASP A 35 4.19 9.51 20.81
N LYS A 36 4.51 10.46 19.89
CA LYS A 36 4.86 10.17 18.49
C LYS A 36 5.78 11.25 17.90
N ILE A 37 6.75 10.81 17.10
CA ILE A 37 7.61 11.66 16.27
C ILE A 37 7.28 11.36 14.80
N PHE A 38 7.27 12.39 13.96
CA PHE A 38 7.12 12.29 12.51
C PHE A 38 8.29 13.05 11.85
N TYR A 39 8.94 12.43 10.87
CA TYR A 39 10.15 12.96 10.24
C TYR A 39 10.08 12.81 8.71
N THR A 40 10.75 13.71 7.99
CA THR A 40 10.92 13.63 6.52
C THR A 40 12.22 14.33 6.16
N GLY A 41 13.10 13.65 5.43
CA GLY A 41 14.42 14.14 5.05
C GLY A 41 15.38 12.99 4.74
N GLY A 42 16.62 13.33 4.34
CA GLY A 42 17.57 12.37 3.76
C GLY A 42 18.11 11.29 4.71
N ALA A 43 18.51 10.18 4.10
CA ALA A 43 18.78 8.90 4.78
C ALA A 43 19.65 9.00 6.05
N THR A 44 20.77 9.75 6.08
CA THR A 44 21.66 9.77 7.25
C THR A 44 20.98 10.25 8.56
N VAL A 45 20.07 11.23 8.48
CA VAL A 45 19.30 11.68 9.65
C VAL A 45 18.08 10.78 9.86
N GLY A 46 17.50 10.26 8.76
CA GLY A 46 16.57 9.13 8.77
C GLY A 46 17.09 7.99 9.66
N THR A 47 18.21 7.36 9.31
CA THR A 47 18.87 6.24 10.02
C THR A 47 19.45 6.62 11.39
N ILE A 48 19.49 7.89 11.80
CA ILE A 48 19.71 8.25 13.23
C ILE A 48 18.41 8.02 14.03
N ILE A 49 17.27 8.43 13.49
CA ILE A 49 15.93 8.20 14.04
C ILE A 49 15.49 6.73 13.84
N ALA A 50 15.96 6.12 12.75
CA ALA A 50 15.57 4.84 12.17
C ALA A 50 16.75 3.86 12.06
N LYS A 51 17.68 3.85 13.03
CA LYS A 51 18.62 2.72 13.26
C LYS A 51 17.87 1.49 13.80
N LYS A 52 16.80 1.14 13.08
CA LYS A 52 15.60 0.40 13.46
C LYS A 52 14.89 -0.27 12.24
N ALA A 53 15.17 0.11 10.97
CA ALA A 53 14.66 -0.52 9.72
C ALA A 53 15.56 -0.17 8.49
N ALA A 54 15.54 -0.92 7.35
CA ALA A 54 16.48 -0.77 6.19
C ALA A 54 15.93 -1.14 4.75
N GLU A 55 16.53 -0.65 3.63
CA GLU A 55 15.94 -0.50 2.24
C GLU A 55 16.79 -0.86 0.95
N THR A 56 16.74 -0.23 -0.29
CA THR A 56 16.89 -0.76 -1.75
C THR A 56 17.73 -0.01 -2.86
N LEU A 57 17.91 -0.60 -4.09
CA LEU A 57 17.50 -0.12 -5.49
C LEU A 57 18.45 -0.55 -6.68
N THR A 58 18.13 -0.99 -7.92
CA THR A 58 16.97 -1.54 -8.73
C THR A 58 17.48 -2.08 -10.13
N PRO A 59 16.69 -2.76 -11.02
CA PRO A 59 17.27 -2.94 -12.87
C PRO A 59 17.48 -1.59 -13.62
N LYS A 60 17.75 -1.68 -14.93
CA LYS A 60 18.99 -1.11 -15.47
C LYS A 60 19.01 -1.02 -17.03
N GLU A 61 17.88 -1.03 -17.76
CA GLU A 61 17.88 -1.71 -19.10
C GLU A 61 18.08 -0.87 -20.39
N ILE A 62 17.06 -0.11 -20.82
CA ILE A 62 16.64 0.08 -22.24
C ILE A 62 17.45 1.15 -23.03
N LEU A 63 18.78 1.16 -22.89
CA LEU A 63 19.54 2.41 -22.81
C LEU A 63 19.55 3.36 -24.05
N PRO A 64 19.98 2.97 -25.28
CA PRO A 64 20.35 3.98 -26.28
C PRO A 64 19.18 4.84 -26.77
N ALA A 65 18.02 4.24 -27.02
CA ALA A 65 16.82 4.95 -27.44
C ALA A 65 16.24 5.81 -26.30
N PHE A 66 16.35 5.36 -25.06
CA PHE A 66 15.96 6.14 -23.88
C PHE A 66 16.77 7.44 -23.77
N ILE A 67 18.08 7.41 -24.01
CA ILE A 67 18.94 8.61 -24.03
C ILE A 67 18.53 9.60 -25.12
N GLU A 68 18.12 9.12 -26.30
CA GLU A 68 17.64 9.98 -27.39
C GLU A 68 16.33 10.68 -27.02
N GLN A 69 15.33 9.94 -26.55
CA GLN A 69 14.04 10.51 -26.14
C GLN A 69 14.19 11.45 -24.93
N LEU A 70 15.10 11.15 -24.00
CA LEU A 70 15.41 12.01 -22.86
C LEU A 70 16.02 13.35 -23.29
N LYS A 71 16.87 13.36 -24.34
CA LYS A 71 17.38 14.62 -24.94
C LYS A 71 16.27 15.45 -25.57
N ILE A 72 15.31 14.82 -26.24
CA ILE A 72 14.15 15.50 -26.85
C ILE A 72 13.29 16.14 -25.74
N ALA A 73 12.92 15.39 -24.71
CA ALA A 73 12.15 15.90 -23.58
C ALA A 73 12.86 17.04 -22.83
N MET A 74 14.18 16.95 -22.63
CA MET A 74 14.95 18.04 -22.02
C MET A 74 14.98 19.31 -22.88
N ALA A 75 15.05 19.17 -24.21
CA ALA A 75 14.99 20.31 -25.13
C ALA A 75 13.57 20.94 -25.20
N GLU A 76 12.52 20.14 -25.04
CA GLU A 76 11.14 20.61 -24.94
C GLU A 76 10.86 21.36 -23.63
N PHE A 77 11.32 20.83 -22.49
CA PHE A 77 11.14 21.45 -21.18
C PHE A 77 12.03 22.69 -20.99
N PHE A 78 13.24 22.69 -21.55
CA PHE A 78 14.24 23.73 -21.35
C PHE A 78 14.81 24.28 -22.68
N PRO A 79 13.97 24.88 -23.56
CA PRO A 79 14.37 25.31 -24.90
C PRO A 79 15.36 26.49 -24.95
N LYS A 80 15.75 27.03 -23.78
CA LYS A 80 16.78 28.06 -23.60
C LYS A 80 17.91 27.60 -22.67
N GLY A 81 18.02 26.30 -22.41
CA GLY A 81 18.90 25.74 -21.39
C GLY A 81 18.32 25.82 -19.98
N GLN A 82 18.74 24.90 -19.11
CA GLN A 82 18.16 24.71 -17.78
C GLN A 82 18.45 25.90 -16.84
N LYS A 83 19.66 26.46 -16.90
CA LYS A 83 20.10 27.59 -16.07
C LYS A 83 19.24 28.84 -16.26
N LEU A 84 18.80 29.11 -17.49
CA LEU A 84 17.97 30.27 -17.83
C LEU A 84 16.46 30.03 -17.65
N SER A 85 16.05 28.82 -17.23
CA SER A 85 14.64 28.51 -17.00
C SER A 85 14.17 29.02 -15.64
N PRO A 86 13.05 29.77 -15.54
CA PRO A 86 12.45 30.13 -14.26
C PRO A 86 11.86 28.92 -13.53
N ASP A 87 11.56 27.84 -14.26
CA ASP A 87 10.96 26.62 -13.75
C ASP A 87 12.01 25.61 -13.24
N PHE A 88 13.31 25.94 -13.35
CA PHE A 88 14.40 25.08 -12.87
C PHE A 88 15.00 25.58 -11.54
N ALA A 89 14.86 24.76 -10.50
CA ALA A 89 15.32 25.07 -9.14
C ALA A 89 16.85 25.20 -9.02
N ARG A 90 17.31 25.63 -7.85
CA ARG A 90 18.73 25.65 -7.46
C ARG A 90 18.94 24.74 -6.25
N ILE A 91 20.17 24.28 -6.04
CA ILE A 91 20.54 23.46 -4.89
C ILE A 91 20.43 24.30 -3.60
N VAL A 92 19.92 23.70 -2.53
CA VAL A 92 19.52 24.39 -1.29
C VAL A 92 20.64 25.19 -0.59
N ASN A 93 21.92 24.86 -0.80
CA ASN A 93 23.09 25.62 -0.38
C ASN A 93 24.40 24.97 -0.88
N ASN A 94 25.52 25.70 -0.77
CA ASN A 94 26.84 25.27 -1.25
C ASN A 94 27.28 23.91 -0.66
N ARG A 95 26.91 23.57 0.59
CA ARG A 95 27.26 22.26 1.16
C ARG A 95 26.58 21.11 0.40
N HIS A 96 25.31 21.28 0.00
CA HIS A 96 24.64 20.28 -0.83
C HIS A 96 25.16 20.30 -2.27
N PHE A 97 25.50 21.47 -2.82
CA PHE A 97 26.15 21.60 -4.14
C PHE A 97 27.47 20.83 -4.19
N HIS A 98 28.40 21.08 -3.26
CA HIS A 98 29.68 20.37 -3.20
C HIS A 98 29.50 18.86 -2.97
N ARG A 99 28.51 18.42 -2.19
CA ARG A 99 28.22 16.99 -2.02
C ARG A 99 27.80 16.35 -3.35
N ILE A 100 26.86 16.97 -4.06
CA ILE A 100 26.35 16.48 -5.35
C ILE A 100 27.47 16.51 -6.41
N LYS A 101 28.27 17.58 -6.45
CA LYS A 101 29.48 17.63 -7.28
C LYS A 101 30.44 16.49 -6.94
N LYS A 102 30.72 16.23 -5.65
CA LYS A 102 31.63 15.14 -5.23
C LYS A 102 31.13 13.76 -5.68
N MET A 103 29.81 13.52 -5.67
CA MET A 103 29.27 12.25 -6.20
C MET A 103 29.63 12.05 -7.68
N VAL A 104 29.60 13.12 -8.48
CA VAL A 104 30.03 13.11 -9.90
C VAL A 104 31.55 13.01 -10.03
N ASP A 105 32.32 13.74 -9.21
CA ASP A 105 33.79 13.72 -9.22
C ASP A 105 34.38 12.35 -8.80
N ASP A 106 33.69 11.62 -7.90
CA ASP A 106 34.06 10.28 -7.44
C ASP A 106 33.65 9.17 -8.43
N SER A 107 32.71 9.47 -9.34
CA SER A 107 32.12 8.50 -10.25
C SER A 107 33.10 8.05 -11.33
N LYS A 108 32.99 6.79 -11.75
CA LYS A 108 33.66 6.25 -12.95
C LYS A 108 32.70 6.19 -14.14
N GLY A 109 31.50 6.74 -14.00
CA GLY A 109 30.50 6.81 -15.04
C GLY A 109 30.85 7.80 -16.16
N LYS A 110 30.20 7.61 -17.30
CA LYS A 110 30.30 8.46 -18.48
C LYS A 110 29.10 9.39 -18.55
N ILE A 111 29.31 10.70 -18.48
CA ILE A 111 28.26 11.70 -18.74
C ILE A 111 27.77 11.56 -20.20
N LEU A 112 26.45 11.47 -20.38
CA LEU A 112 25.76 11.33 -21.67
C LEU A 112 24.89 12.55 -22.04
N ILE A 113 24.43 13.29 -21.02
CA ILE A 113 23.69 14.55 -21.13
C ILE A 113 24.08 15.47 -19.97
N GLY A 114 24.20 16.77 -20.25
CA GLY A 114 24.43 17.81 -19.26
C GLY A 114 25.83 17.80 -18.64
N GLY A 115 25.94 18.36 -17.44
CA GLY A 115 27.16 18.44 -16.66
C GLY A 115 27.62 19.86 -16.33
N GLU A 116 26.91 20.92 -16.76
CA GLU A 116 27.21 22.27 -16.28
C GLU A 116 26.93 22.40 -14.77
N MET A 117 27.86 23.01 -14.03
CA MET A 117 27.68 23.36 -12.63
C MET A 117 28.19 24.79 -12.39
N ASP A 118 27.43 25.58 -11.62
CA ASP A 118 27.80 26.92 -11.20
C ASP A 118 27.54 27.09 -9.71
N GLU A 119 28.62 27.18 -8.94
CA GLU A 119 28.56 27.34 -7.49
C GLU A 119 27.93 28.66 -7.06
N SER A 120 28.12 29.73 -7.84
CA SER A 120 27.64 31.08 -7.49
C SER A 120 26.11 31.18 -7.50
N GLU A 121 25.46 30.40 -8.36
CA GLU A 121 24.01 30.24 -8.40
C GLU A 121 23.50 29.02 -7.63
N ASN A 122 24.38 28.17 -7.09
CA ASN A 122 24.04 26.81 -6.67
C ASN A 122 23.31 26.01 -7.78
N PHE A 123 23.69 26.21 -9.04
CA PHE A 123 23.12 25.54 -10.20
C PHE A 123 23.88 24.25 -10.52
N ILE A 124 23.16 23.15 -10.71
CA ILE A 124 23.67 21.90 -11.28
C ILE A 124 22.66 21.51 -12.36
N GLU A 125 23.13 21.34 -13.59
CA GLU A 125 22.32 20.86 -14.72
C GLU A 125 21.90 19.39 -14.50
N ILE A 126 20.75 18.97 -15.05
CA ILE A 126 20.38 17.54 -15.09
C ILE A 126 21.46 16.76 -15.82
N THR A 127 22.26 16.04 -15.04
CA THR A 127 23.44 15.33 -15.50
C THR A 127 23.11 13.84 -15.55
N VAL A 128 23.11 13.29 -16.76
CA VAL A 128 22.76 11.90 -17.02
C VAL A 128 24.04 11.10 -17.20
N VAL A 129 24.29 10.12 -16.32
CA VAL A 129 25.59 9.44 -16.22
C VAL A 129 25.42 7.93 -16.41
N GLN A 130 25.99 7.39 -17.48
CA GLN A 130 26.05 5.95 -17.67
C GLN A 130 27.10 5.33 -16.75
N VAL A 131 26.69 4.41 -15.89
CA VAL A 131 27.55 3.70 -14.93
C VAL A 131 27.57 2.20 -15.23
N ASN A 132 28.61 1.49 -14.77
CA ASN A 132 28.80 0.05 -15.03
C ASN A 132 29.03 -0.78 -13.74
N ASP A 133 29.25 -0.13 -12.59
CA ASP A 133 29.50 -0.76 -11.29
C ASP A 133 28.33 -0.42 -10.36
N THR A 134 27.77 -1.41 -9.66
CA THR A 134 26.73 -1.21 -8.63
C THR A 134 27.28 -0.50 -7.38
N LYS A 135 28.60 -0.34 -7.27
CA LYS A 135 29.29 0.35 -6.17
C LYS A 135 29.76 1.76 -6.54
N ASP A 136 29.35 2.28 -7.70
CA ASP A 136 29.63 3.66 -8.08
C ASP A 136 28.90 4.63 -7.13
N SER A 137 29.52 5.78 -6.83
CA SER A 137 28.94 6.84 -5.99
C SER A 137 27.55 7.28 -6.46
N MET A 138 27.32 7.22 -7.77
CA MET A 138 26.06 7.60 -8.40
C MET A 138 24.92 6.57 -8.21
N ILE A 139 25.23 5.37 -7.69
CA ILE A 139 24.26 4.28 -7.45
C ILE A 139 24.02 4.04 -5.96
N VAL A 140 25.07 4.08 -5.15
CA VAL A 140 24.97 3.76 -3.71
C VAL A 140 24.43 4.92 -2.88
N ASP A 141 24.81 6.16 -3.19
CA ASP A 141 24.42 7.35 -2.44
C ASP A 141 23.14 7.99 -2.99
N GLU A 142 22.26 8.42 -2.09
CA GLU A 142 21.02 9.12 -2.45
C GLU A 142 21.33 10.49 -3.08
N SER A 143 21.05 10.65 -4.38
CA SER A 143 21.51 11.81 -5.16
C SER A 143 20.92 13.13 -4.68
N PHE A 144 19.66 13.16 -4.23
CA PHE A 144 18.95 14.34 -3.69
C PHE A 144 19.18 15.63 -4.50
N GLY A 145 19.23 15.48 -5.84
CA GLY A 145 19.64 16.51 -6.78
C GLY A 145 19.47 16.04 -8.22
N PRO A 146 19.80 16.88 -9.23
CA PRO A 146 19.51 16.64 -10.64
C PRO A 146 20.56 15.69 -11.28
N LEU A 147 20.77 14.52 -10.68
CA LEU A 147 21.64 13.47 -11.20
C LEU A 147 20.80 12.25 -11.57
N ILE A 148 20.91 11.80 -12.81
CA ILE A 148 20.23 10.60 -13.31
C ILE A 148 21.31 9.55 -13.62
N PRO A 149 21.65 8.66 -12.67
CA PRO A 149 22.46 7.48 -12.96
C PRO A 149 21.68 6.56 -13.89
N ILE A 150 22.36 6.00 -14.91
CA ILE A 150 21.81 4.91 -15.70
C ILE A 150 22.85 3.81 -15.84
N LEU A 151 22.62 2.75 -15.08
CA LEU A 151 23.34 1.50 -15.12
C LEU A 151 22.77 0.66 -16.31
N ALA A 152 23.52 -0.27 -16.96
CA ALA A 152 23.02 -1.17 -18.05
C ALA A 152 22.87 -2.71 -17.67
N VAL A 153 21.67 -3.37 -17.72
CA VAL A 153 21.39 -4.84 -17.47
C VAL A 153 21.21 -5.62 -18.78
N ASP A 154 21.38 -6.94 -18.69
CA ASP A 154 20.91 -7.91 -19.68
C ASP A 154 19.55 -8.60 -19.35
N SER A 155 18.88 -8.30 -18.22
CA SER A 155 17.58 -8.92 -17.84
C SER A 155 16.78 -8.22 -16.73
N VAL A 156 15.46 -8.47 -16.68
CA VAL A 156 14.55 -8.03 -15.58
C VAL A 156 14.85 -8.73 -14.25
N GLU A 157 15.37 -9.96 -14.28
CA GLU A 157 15.92 -10.66 -13.12
C GLU A 157 17.06 -9.85 -12.47
N GLU A 158 17.73 -8.96 -13.23
CA GLU A 158 18.91 -8.22 -12.80
C GLU A 158 18.60 -6.72 -12.41
N ALA A 159 17.39 -6.13 -12.62
CA ALA A 159 16.85 -4.93 -11.78
C ALA A 159 16.74 -5.80 -10.47
N ILE A 160 15.98 -6.90 -10.41
CA ILE A 160 15.46 -7.46 -9.15
C ILE A 160 16.61 -7.91 -8.22
N LYS A 161 17.64 -8.57 -8.77
CA LYS A 161 18.87 -8.87 -8.02
C LYS A 161 19.58 -7.61 -7.54
N ASN A 162 19.89 -6.67 -8.43
CA ASN A 162 20.59 -5.44 -8.05
C ASN A 162 19.74 -4.56 -7.11
N ALA A 163 18.41 -4.64 -7.14
CA ALA A 163 17.50 -4.00 -6.18
C ALA A 163 17.76 -4.50 -4.77
N ASN A 164 17.67 -5.82 -4.64
CA ASN A 164 17.67 -6.51 -3.37
C ASN A 164 19.09 -6.66 -2.80
N GLU A 165 20.13 -6.39 -3.61
CA GLU A 165 21.54 -6.33 -3.20
C GLU A 165 22.08 -4.91 -2.96
N VAL A 166 21.78 -3.94 -3.84
CA VAL A 166 22.30 -2.57 -3.67
C VAL A 166 21.78 -1.99 -2.36
N HIS A 167 20.56 -2.39 -1.91
CA HIS A 167 20.28 -2.54 -0.46
C HIS A 167 19.17 -3.61 -0.07
N SER A 168 17.98 -3.71 -0.71
CA SER A 168 16.65 -4.38 -0.28
C SER A 168 15.24 -3.84 -0.77
N THR A 169 14.49 -2.84 -0.21
CA THR A 169 12.97 -2.61 -0.45
C THR A 169 12.21 -1.17 -0.47
N PRO A 170 11.92 -0.37 -1.56
CA PRO A 170 12.08 1.13 -1.53
C PRO A 170 10.87 2.04 -1.23
N LEU A 171 11.11 3.31 -0.85
CA LEU A 171 10.07 4.38 -0.80
C LEU A 171 9.22 4.48 -2.07
N GLY A 172 9.89 4.51 -3.23
CA GLY A 172 9.28 4.73 -4.54
C GLY A 172 9.87 3.82 -5.60
N LEU A 173 9.04 2.92 -6.13
CA LEU A 173 9.39 1.99 -7.22
C LEU A 173 8.71 2.44 -8.52
N TYR A 174 9.49 2.65 -9.57
CA TYR A 174 9.00 3.07 -10.89
C TYR A 174 9.38 2.05 -11.95
N ALA A 175 8.40 1.29 -12.44
CA ALA A 175 8.63 0.25 -13.43
C ALA A 175 7.88 0.56 -14.74
N PHE A 176 8.63 0.62 -15.84
CA PHE A 176 8.13 0.83 -17.19
C PHE A 176 8.35 -0.45 -17.99
N GLY A 177 7.32 -0.93 -18.70
CA GLY A 177 7.40 -2.18 -19.47
C GLY A 177 6.04 -2.86 -19.67
N SER A 178 6.07 -4.13 -20.08
CA SER A 178 4.86 -4.95 -20.20
C SER A 178 4.30 -5.33 -18.83
N LYS A 179 3.01 -5.65 -18.81
CA LYS A 179 2.30 -6.11 -17.59
C LYS A 179 2.93 -7.34 -16.94
N ALA A 180 3.66 -8.18 -17.68
CA ALA A 180 4.34 -9.35 -17.13
C ALA A 180 5.57 -8.94 -16.31
N GLU A 181 6.43 -8.10 -16.90
CA GLU A 181 7.67 -7.61 -16.27
C GLU A 181 7.36 -6.71 -15.08
N THR A 182 6.41 -5.77 -15.22
CA THR A 182 6.02 -4.87 -14.14
C THR A 182 5.38 -5.61 -12.97
N ASN A 183 4.58 -6.66 -13.23
CA ASN A 183 4.05 -7.52 -12.18
C ASN A 183 5.16 -8.33 -11.49
N LYS A 184 6.17 -8.81 -12.23
CA LYS A 184 7.30 -9.53 -11.64
C LYS A 184 8.08 -8.63 -10.69
N ILE A 185 8.44 -7.42 -11.16
CA ILE A 185 9.14 -6.42 -10.36
C ILE A 185 8.34 -6.06 -9.09
N LEU A 186 7.02 -5.84 -9.19
CA LEU A 186 6.15 -5.58 -8.04
C LEU A 186 6.06 -6.73 -7.01
N ASN A 187 6.21 -7.98 -7.45
CA ASN A 187 6.14 -9.15 -6.57
C ASN A 187 7.48 -9.49 -5.91
N GLU A 188 8.60 -9.10 -6.53
CA GLU A 188 9.95 -9.47 -6.10
C GLU A 188 10.78 -8.29 -5.54
N VAL A 189 10.26 -7.06 -5.63
CA VAL A 189 10.79 -5.83 -5.02
C VAL A 189 9.73 -5.21 -4.11
N THR A 190 9.83 -5.45 -2.81
CA THR A 190 8.96 -4.82 -1.79
C THR A 190 9.17 -3.31 -1.82
N SER A 191 8.12 -2.48 -1.79
CA SER A 191 8.22 -1.01 -1.78
C SER A 191 7.13 -0.36 -0.89
N GLY A 192 7.37 0.87 -0.43
CA GLY A 192 6.42 1.70 0.30
C GLY A 192 5.34 2.28 -0.63
N GLY A 193 5.72 2.63 -1.85
CA GLY A 193 4.83 3.00 -2.94
C GLY A 193 5.43 2.72 -4.31
N ALA A 194 4.57 2.50 -5.30
CA ALA A 194 4.98 2.19 -6.67
C ALA A 194 4.11 2.89 -7.72
N SER A 195 4.67 3.16 -8.90
CA SER A 195 3.93 3.58 -10.09
C SER A 195 4.42 2.82 -11.32
N ILE A 196 3.47 2.44 -12.17
CA ILE A 196 3.70 1.55 -13.31
C ILE A 196 3.40 2.31 -14.59
N ASN A 197 4.39 2.38 -15.48
CA ASN A 197 4.41 3.23 -16.66
C ASN A 197 4.22 4.75 -16.36
N ASP A 198 4.53 5.18 -15.14
CA ASP A 198 4.52 6.57 -14.69
C ASP A 198 5.47 6.75 -13.48
N ALA A 199 5.94 7.97 -13.24
CA ALA A 199 6.82 8.34 -12.13
C ALA A 199 6.09 9.23 -11.11
N PHE A 200 6.37 9.01 -9.81
CA PHE A 200 5.79 9.73 -8.67
C PHE A 200 4.24 9.71 -8.52
N PHE A 201 3.45 9.31 -9.53
CA PHE A 201 1.98 9.51 -9.53
C PHE A 201 1.25 8.95 -8.31
N HIS A 202 1.62 7.78 -7.77
CA HIS A 202 1.06 7.27 -6.51
C HIS A 202 1.25 8.25 -5.33
N GLY A 203 2.42 8.92 -5.28
CA GLY A 203 2.77 9.98 -4.35
C GLY A 203 2.10 11.33 -4.64
N SER A 204 1.32 11.46 -5.72
CA SER A 204 0.42 12.60 -5.93
C SER A 204 -0.96 12.40 -5.27
N ILE A 205 -1.43 11.14 -5.15
CA ILE A 205 -2.81 10.85 -4.76
C ILE A 205 -3.02 11.13 -3.25
N PRO A 206 -3.96 12.02 -2.85
CA PRO A 206 -4.13 12.40 -1.44
C PRO A 206 -4.80 11.35 -0.54
N THR A 207 -5.46 10.34 -1.14
CA THR A 207 -6.23 9.30 -0.45
C THR A 207 -5.45 7.99 -0.25
N LEU A 208 -4.35 7.79 -0.98
CA LEU A 208 -3.43 6.68 -0.72
C LEU A 208 -2.60 6.95 0.53
N ALA A 209 -2.33 5.88 1.27
CA ALA A 209 -1.36 5.93 2.36
C ALA A 209 0.04 6.09 1.76
N PHE A 210 0.77 7.13 2.15
CA PHE A 210 2.13 7.41 1.67
C PHE A 210 3.13 7.27 2.82
N GLY A 211 4.18 6.48 2.61
CA GLY A 211 5.23 6.16 3.60
C GLY A 211 6.18 5.06 3.11
N GLY A 212 7.29 4.87 3.84
CA GLY A 212 8.34 3.90 3.52
C GLY A 212 8.16 2.51 4.16
N VAL A 213 9.08 1.60 3.82
CA VAL A 213 9.16 0.24 4.40
C VAL A 213 10.62 -0.23 4.48
N GLY A 214 11.40 0.41 5.37
CA GLY A 214 12.84 0.22 5.46
C GLY A 214 13.57 1.47 5.96
N ASP A 215 14.72 1.81 5.34
CA ASP A 215 15.48 3.05 5.59
C ASP A 215 14.66 4.31 5.23
N SER A 216 13.77 4.27 4.22
CA SER A 216 12.85 5.40 3.95
C SER A 216 11.71 5.50 4.97
N GLY A 217 11.57 4.48 5.83
CA GLY A 217 10.88 4.59 7.11
C GLY A 217 9.85 3.50 7.35
N GLN A 218 8.87 3.84 8.18
CA GLN A 218 7.87 2.91 8.67
C GLN A 218 6.55 3.62 8.97
N GLY A 219 5.44 2.97 8.62
CA GLY A 219 4.11 3.56 8.70
C GLY A 219 3.87 4.60 7.59
N ALA A 220 2.64 5.11 7.53
CA ALA A 220 2.20 5.97 6.44
C ALA A 220 1.22 7.06 6.92
N TYR A 221 1.06 8.11 6.12
CA TYR A 221 0.14 9.22 6.36
C TYR A 221 -0.66 9.57 5.09
N ARG A 222 -1.30 10.74 5.08
CA ARG A 222 -2.30 11.27 4.14
C ARG A 222 -3.71 10.72 4.37
N GLY A 223 -4.71 11.53 4.03
CA GLY A 223 -6.13 11.23 4.21
C GLY A 223 -6.46 10.55 5.54
N LYS A 224 -7.13 9.40 5.45
CA LYS A 224 -7.48 8.54 6.59
C LYS A 224 -6.24 7.95 7.29
N ALA A 225 -5.15 7.67 6.56
CA ALA A 225 -3.93 7.13 7.14
C ALA A 225 -3.26 8.13 8.09
N SER A 226 -3.29 9.45 7.82
CA SER A 226 -2.86 10.47 8.79
C SER A 226 -3.61 10.35 10.12
N PHE A 227 -4.95 10.32 10.08
CA PHE A 227 -5.78 10.22 11.28
C PHE A 227 -5.47 8.94 12.08
N GLU A 228 -5.33 7.80 11.40
CA GLU A 228 -5.01 6.53 12.05
C GLU A 228 -3.57 6.52 12.60
N THR A 229 -2.62 7.16 11.92
CA THR A 229 -1.22 7.30 12.36
C THR A 229 -1.09 8.12 13.65
N PHE A 230 -2.00 9.07 13.91
CA PHE A 230 -2.02 9.86 15.15
C PHE A 230 -3.11 9.44 16.15
N THR A 231 -3.78 8.29 15.96
CA THR A 231 -4.86 7.80 16.84
C THR A 231 -4.51 6.48 17.51
N HIS A 232 -4.50 6.46 18.85
CA HIS A 232 -4.44 5.20 19.62
C HIS A 232 -5.79 4.46 19.56
N ARG A 233 -5.83 3.32 18.86
CA ARG A 233 -7.00 2.42 18.78
C ARG A 233 -7.20 1.64 20.10
N ARG A 234 -7.79 2.28 21.10
CA ARG A 234 -8.14 1.65 22.39
C ARG A 234 -9.26 0.62 22.22
N SER A 235 -8.91 -0.66 22.22
CA SER A 235 -9.89 -1.75 22.37
C SER A 235 -10.61 -1.67 23.72
N VAL A 236 -11.95 -1.78 23.70
CA VAL A 236 -12.81 -1.84 24.88
C VAL A 236 -13.77 -3.01 24.72
N THR A 237 -13.99 -3.75 25.81
CA THR A 237 -14.97 -4.85 25.85
C THR A 237 -15.76 -4.79 27.15
N THR A 238 -17.02 -5.21 27.10
CA THR A 238 -17.87 -5.39 28.27
C THR A 238 -18.31 -6.85 28.33
N THR A 239 -18.30 -7.43 29.53
CA THR A 239 -18.77 -8.80 29.76
C THR A 239 -20.12 -8.74 30.47
N PRO A 240 -21.26 -8.85 29.76
CA PRO A 240 -22.56 -9.05 30.36
C PRO A 240 -22.55 -10.13 31.45
N GLY A 241 -23.15 -9.84 32.61
CA GLY A 241 -23.11 -10.73 33.78
C GLY A 241 -23.66 -12.14 33.53
N TRP A 242 -24.55 -12.31 32.54
CA TRP A 242 -25.05 -13.64 32.15
C TRP A 242 -23.96 -14.55 31.55
N MET A 243 -22.90 -13.99 30.94
CA MET A 243 -21.76 -14.77 30.44
C MET A 243 -20.88 -15.33 31.56
N GLU A 244 -20.95 -14.78 32.78
CA GLU A 244 -20.06 -15.19 33.88
C GLU A 244 -20.20 -16.70 34.19
N LYS A 245 -21.42 -17.25 34.12
CA LYS A 245 -21.65 -18.69 34.30
C LYS A 245 -21.07 -19.55 33.18
N MET A 246 -20.94 -19.02 31.96
CA MET A 246 -20.26 -19.70 30.85
C MET A 246 -18.73 -19.56 30.97
N LEU A 247 -18.26 -18.40 31.42
CA LEU A 247 -16.84 -18.09 31.62
C LEU A 247 -16.26 -18.69 32.91
N ALA A 248 -17.10 -19.15 33.85
CA ALA A 248 -16.70 -19.77 35.13
C ALA A 248 -15.72 -20.95 35.00
N VAL A 249 -15.57 -21.51 33.80
CA VAL A 249 -14.51 -22.44 33.43
C VAL A 249 -13.09 -21.90 33.65
N ARG A 250 -12.90 -20.56 33.62
CA ARG A 250 -11.62 -19.87 33.86
C ARG A 250 -11.14 -19.91 35.30
N TYR A 251 -12.06 -20.09 36.26
CA TYR A 251 -11.74 -20.04 37.69
C TYR A 251 -11.31 -21.42 38.24
N PRO A 252 -10.38 -21.47 39.19
CA PRO A 252 -10.15 -22.66 40.03
C PRO A 252 -11.40 -23.06 40.87
N PRO A 253 -11.37 -24.21 41.56
CA PRO A 253 -10.51 -25.35 41.27
C PRO A 253 -10.82 -25.92 39.88
N TYR A 254 -9.81 -26.48 39.21
CA TYR A 254 -9.97 -27.15 37.92
C TYR A 254 -10.27 -28.64 38.10
N GLY A 255 -10.93 -29.25 37.11
CA GLY A 255 -11.34 -30.66 37.15
C GLY A 255 -12.21 -31.02 35.94
N ASP A 256 -12.55 -32.30 35.79
CA ASP A 256 -13.09 -32.85 34.54
C ASP A 256 -14.37 -32.18 34.04
N ALA A 257 -15.25 -31.71 34.93
CA ALA A 257 -16.44 -30.97 34.55
C ALA A 257 -16.10 -29.65 33.83
N LYS A 258 -15.13 -28.88 34.34
CA LYS A 258 -14.62 -27.65 33.71
C LYS A 258 -13.82 -27.97 32.44
N LEU A 259 -12.98 -29.01 32.45
CA LEU A 259 -12.25 -29.44 31.26
C LEU A 259 -13.20 -29.85 30.12
N LYS A 260 -14.29 -30.57 30.42
CA LYS A 260 -15.35 -30.96 29.47
C LYS A 260 -16.13 -29.74 28.95
N GLN A 261 -16.38 -28.73 29.79
CA GLN A 261 -16.96 -27.46 29.37
C GLN A 261 -16.01 -26.67 28.46
N PHE A 262 -14.73 -26.55 28.82
CA PHE A 262 -13.70 -25.90 28.01
C PHE A 262 -13.59 -26.55 26.63
N ARG A 263 -13.42 -27.87 26.59
CA ARG A 263 -13.41 -28.66 25.34
C ARG A 263 -14.66 -28.40 24.49
N LYS A 264 -15.86 -28.45 25.09
CA LYS A 264 -17.12 -28.12 24.37
C LYS A 264 -17.18 -26.69 23.82
N MET A 265 -16.47 -25.74 24.42
CA MET A 265 -16.42 -24.32 23.99
C MET A 265 -15.28 -24.01 23.00
N SER A 266 -14.19 -24.78 23.01
CA SER A 266 -12.97 -24.49 22.25
C SER A 266 -12.67 -25.50 21.12
N GLU A 267 -13.15 -26.74 21.21
CA GLU A 267 -13.00 -27.74 20.16
C GLU A 267 -14.00 -27.46 19.02
N LYS A 268 -13.52 -26.86 17.93
CA LYS A 268 -14.23 -26.90 16.64
C LYS A 268 -14.27 -28.36 16.16
N LYS A 269 -15.40 -29.03 16.41
CA LYS A 269 -15.63 -30.36 15.82
C LYS A 269 -15.67 -30.25 14.29
N PRO A 270 -15.06 -31.18 13.54
CA PRO A 270 -15.30 -31.30 12.11
C PRO A 270 -16.80 -31.36 11.82
N ASN A 271 -17.25 -30.68 10.76
CA ASN A 271 -18.60 -30.84 10.24
C ASN A 271 -18.74 -32.12 9.39
N PHE A 272 -17.77 -33.03 9.39
CA PHE A 272 -17.76 -34.25 8.58
C PHE A 272 -17.39 -35.50 9.38
N ASP A 273 -17.84 -36.66 8.90
CA ASP A 273 -17.60 -37.97 9.52
C ASP A 273 -16.25 -38.59 9.10
N ARG A 274 -15.98 -39.82 9.54
CA ARG A 274 -14.71 -40.53 9.24
C ARG A 274 -14.54 -40.88 7.77
N GLU A 275 -15.63 -40.81 7.00
CA GLU A 275 -15.68 -41.05 5.57
C GLU A 275 -15.73 -39.74 4.76
N GLY A 276 -15.57 -38.59 5.44
CA GLY A 276 -15.53 -37.25 4.82
C GLY A 276 -16.88 -36.64 4.47
N ARG A 277 -18.00 -37.26 4.88
CA ARG A 277 -19.37 -36.81 4.55
C ARG A 277 -19.87 -35.82 5.59
N GLU A 278 -20.58 -34.77 5.18
CA GLU A 278 -21.04 -33.71 6.10
C GLU A 278 -22.10 -34.21 7.10
N ILE A 279 -21.84 -34.02 8.40
CA ILE A 279 -22.70 -34.40 9.53
C ILE A 279 -23.85 -33.40 9.68
N LYS A 280 -24.92 -33.65 8.93
CA LYS A 280 -26.15 -32.85 8.94
C LYS A 280 -27.02 -33.21 10.16
N GLY A 281 -26.62 -32.68 11.32
CA GLY A 281 -27.30 -32.88 12.61
C GLY A 281 -28.60 -32.08 12.77
N VAL A 282 -29.29 -32.24 13.91
CA VAL A 282 -30.61 -31.62 14.17
C VAL A 282 -30.60 -30.09 13.99
N ALA A 283 -29.51 -29.40 14.37
CA ALA A 283 -29.38 -27.97 14.16
C ALA A 283 -29.37 -27.58 12.67
N TYR A 284 -28.70 -28.36 11.80
CA TYR A 284 -28.74 -28.18 10.35
C TYR A 284 -30.17 -28.35 9.82
N TRP A 285 -30.88 -29.38 10.27
CA TRP A 285 -32.26 -29.62 9.83
C TRP A 285 -33.25 -28.57 10.33
N LEU A 286 -33.07 -28.04 11.54
CA LEU A 286 -33.87 -26.93 12.06
C LEU A 286 -33.58 -25.62 11.31
N SER A 287 -32.32 -25.32 10.99
CA SER A 287 -32.00 -24.16 10.13
C SER A 287 -32.48 -24.35 8.70
N PHE A 288 -32.39 -25.58 8.15
CA PHE A 288 -32.88 -25.92 6.83
C PHE A 288 -34.40 -25.75 6.75
N LEU A 289 -35.17 -26.31 7.70
CA LEU A 289 -36.62 -26.16 7.75
C LEU A 289 -37.02 -24.69 7.99
N GLY A 290 -36.39 -24.00 8.94
CA GLY A 290 -36.65 -22.58 9.24
C GLY A 290 -36.31 -21.62 8.09
N ALA A 291 -35.32 -21.96 7.26
CA ALA A 291 -34.95 -21.20 6.06
C ALA A 291 -35.55 -21.77 4.76
N LEU A 292 -36.51 -22.70 4.84
CA LEU A 292 -37.11 -23.42 3.71
C LEU A 292 -36.09 -24.00 2.71
N GLY A 293 -34.95 -24.46 3.23
CA GLY A 293 -33.84 -25.06 2.50
C GLY A 293 -32.98 -24.08 1.69
N SER A 294 -32.98 -22.80 2.07
CA SER A 294 -32.15 -21.76 1.46
C SER A 294 -30.93 -21.42 2.34
N GLU A 295 -29.92 -20.79 1.73
CA GLU A 295 -28.65 -20.46 2.39
C GLU A 295 -28.69 -19.16 3.23
N GLY A 296 -29.83 -18.45 3.26
CA GLY A 296 -29.98 -17.24 4.07
C GLY A 296 -31.38 -16.61 4.04
N PRO A 297 -31.64 -15.60 4.90
CA PRO A 297 -33.00 -15.10 5.16
C PRO A 297 -33.77 -14.62 3.92
N GLN A 298 -33.09 -14.01 2.95
CA GLN A 298 -33.72 -13.55 1.70
C GLN A 298 -34.25 -14.73 0.85
N GLY A 299 -33.52 -15.85 0.81
CA GLY A 299 -33.97 -17.06 0.11
C GLY A 299 -35.16 -17.74 0.78
N ALA A 300 -35.28 -17.63 2.11
CA ALA A 300 -36.41 -18.15 2.87
C ALA A 300 -37.68 -17.35 2.58
N LEU A 301 -37.58 -16.02 2.60
CA LEU A 301 -38.66 -15.09 2.23
C LEU A 301 -39.11 -15.30 0.78
N PHE A 302 -38.17 -15.49 -0.15
CA PHE A 302 -38.49 -15.78 -1.56
C PHE A 302 -39.26 -17.10 -1.72
N ARG A 303 -38.89 -18.15 -0.98
CA ARG A 303 -39.60 -19.45 -1.01
C ARG A 303 -40.98 -19.39 -0.36
N LEU A 304 -41.16 -18.61 0.72
CA LEU A 304 -42.49 -18.31 1.28
C LEU A 304 -43.40 -17.65 0.23
N ALA A 305 -42.91 -16.60 -0.45
CA ALA A 305 -43.67 -15.89 -1.47
C ALA A 305 -44.06 -16.77 -2.68
N ILE A 306 -43.22 -17.75 -3.05
CA ILE A 306 -43.56 -18.75 -4.07
C ILE A 306 -44.69 -19.68 -3.57
N LEU A 307 -44.59 -20.21 -2.35
CA LEU A 307 -45.61 -21.11 -1.79
C LEU A 307 -46.98 -20.43 -1.68
N GLU A 308 -47.04 -19.20 -1.16
CA GLU A 308 -48.27 -18.40 -1.09
C GLU A 308 -48.89 -18.17 -2.49
N LYS A 309 -48.05 -17.94 -3.51
CA LYS A 309 -48.51 -17.71 -4.89
C LYS A 309 -48.98 -19.01 -5.56
N VAL A 310 -48.35 -20.15 -5.27
CA VAL A 310 -48.79 -21.48 -5.71
C VAL A 310 -50.12 -21.88 -5.04
N GLU A 311 -50.28 -21.62 -3.74
CA GLU A 311 -51.53 -21.86 -3.02
C GLU A 311 -52.69 -21.04 -3.61
N LYS A 312 -52.47 -19.74 -3.86
CA LYS A 312 -53.44 -18.87 -4.55
C LYS A 312 -53.80 -19.37 -5.96
N LEU A 313 -52.84 -19.89 -6.73
CA LEU A 313 -53.09 -20.51 -8.03
C LEU A 313 -53.87 -21.83 -7.92
N GLN A 314 -53.60 -22.65 -6.91
CA GLN A 314 -54.34 -23.90 -6.66
C GLN A 314 -55.77 -23.66 -6.16
N GLN A 315 -56.00 -22.62 -5.35
CA GLN A 315 -57.34 -22.16 -4.99
C GLN A 315 -58.08 -21.63 -6.23
N CYS A 316 -57.43 -20.83 -7.07
CA CYS A 316 -58.00 -20.34 -8.32
C CYS A 316 -58.43 -21.49 -9.25
N ASN A 317 -57.60 -22.53 -9.41
CA ASN A 317 -57.93 -23.72 -10.20
C ASN A 317 -59.05 -24.59 -9.60
N LYS A 318 -59.36 -24.47 -8.30
CA LYS A 318 -60.57 -25.07 -7.70
C LYS A 318 -61.83 -24.23 -7.91
N CYS A 319 -61.68 -22.96 -8.30
CA CYS A 319 -62.75 -21.98 -8.45
C CYS A 319 -63.14 -21.69 -9.92
N GLY A 320 -63.13 -22.72 -10.77
CA GLY A 320 -63.84 -22.71 -12.05
C GLY A 320 -62.99 -22.66 -13.31
N ASN A 321 -63.66 -22.84 -14.45
CA ASN A 321 -63.03 -22.99 -15.78
C ASN A 321 -62.30 -21.72 -16.26
N ALA A 322 -60.97 -21.72 -16.22
CA ALA A 322 -60.14 -20.78 -16.96
C ALA A 322 -59.11 -21.55 -17.83
N LYS A 323 -59.19 -21.40 -19.15
CA LYS A 323 -58.14 -21.88 -20.06
C LYS A 323 -56.91 -20.99 -19.93
N LEU A 324 -55.90 -21.44 -19.18
CA LEU A 324 -54.58 -20.82 -19.21
C LEU A 324 -53.91 -21.14 -20.57
N GLY A 325 -53.92 -20.17 -21.47
CA GLY A 325 -53.13 -20.21 -22.69
C GLY A 325 -51.63 -20.19 -22.38
N ALA A 326 -50.82 -20.85 -23.22
CA ALA A 326 -49.38 -20.92 -23.04
C ALA A 326 -48.71 -19.55 -23.25
N GLY A 327 -48.42 -18.84 -22.15
CA GLY A 327 -47.67 -17.58 -22.16
C GLY A 327 -46.18 -17.81 -21.89
N SER A 328 -45.40 -18.04 -22.95
CA SER A 328 -43.94 -18.16 -22.90
C SER A 328 -43.27 -16.80 -22.64
N GLY A 329 -43.13 -16.42 -21.36
CA GLY A 329 -42.46 -15.18 -20.98
C GLY A 329 -42.02 -15.06 -19.50
N PHE A 330 -42.24 -16.09 -18.66
CA PHE A 330 -41.78 -16.08 -17.27
C PHE A 330 -40.39 -16.73 -17.09
N TRP A 331 -40.01 -17.66 -17.96
CA TRP A 331 -38.74 -18.38 -17.86
C TRP A 331 -37.58 -17.62 -18.50
N ASP A 332 -37.83 -16.92 -19.60
CA ASP A 332 -36.81 -16.25 -20.42
C ASP A 332 -36.22 -14.98 -19.77
N ALA A 333 -36.82 -14.53 -18.66
CA ALA A 333 -36.40 -13.31 -17.93
C ALA A 333 -35.46 -13.57 -16.74
N PHE A 334 -35.14 -14.83 -16.42
CA PHE A 334 -34.48 -15.19 -15.14
C PHE A 334 -33.23 -16.09 -15.26
N LEU A 335 -32.67 -16.29 -16.46
CA LEU A 335 -31.43 -17.05 -16.65
C LEU A 335 -30.47 -16.42 -17.68
N PRO A 336 -29.60 -15.50 -17.23
CA PRO A 336 -28.20 -15.44 -17.64
C PRO A 336 -27.29 -16.12 -16.58
N ASP A 337 -26.09 -16.51 -17.00
CA ASP A 337 -24.94 -16.88 -16.15
C ASP A 337 -25.08 -18.08 -15.18
N LEU A 338 -25.68 -19.17 -15.67
CA LEU A 338 -25.52 -20.51 -15.06
C LEU A 338 -24.84 -21.52 -16.02
N ILE A 339 -23.84 -21.06 -16.77
CA ILE A 339 -22.93 -21.91 -17.55
C ILE A 339 -21.74 -22.33 -16.69
N TRP A 340 -21.79 -23.57 -16.21
CA TRP A 340 -20.71 -24.21 -15.47
C TRP A 340 -19.54 -24.52 -16.42
N ARG A 341 -18.42 -23.79 -16.33
CA ARG A 341 -17.15 -24.23 -16.95
C ARG A 341 -16.61 -25.46 -16.21
N ARG A 342 -16.97 -26.65 -16.69
CA ARG A 342 -16.28 -27.90 -16.31
C ARG A 342 -14.85 -27.85 -16.88
N ARG A 343 -13.88 -28.34 -16.10
CA ARG A 343 -12.50 -28.53 -16.57
C ARG A 343 -12.43 -29.77 -17.47
N GLU A 344 -11.71 -29.63 -18.58
CA GLU A 344 -10.65 -30.55 -19.00
C GLU A 344 -9.39 -29.70 -19.26
#